data_AF-A0ABD3EL55-F1
#
_entry.id   AF-A0ABD3EL55-F1
#
_cell.length_a   1.000
_cell.length_b   1.000
_cell.length_c   1.000
_cell.angle_alpha   90.00
_cell.angle_beta   90.00
_cell.angle_gamma   90.00
#
_symmetry.space_group_name_H-M   'P 1'
#
loop_
_entity.id
_entity.type
_entity.pdbx_description
1 polymer ?
#
loop_
_entity_poly.entity_id
_entity_poly.type
_entity_poly.pdbx_seq_one_letter_code
_entity_poly.pdbx_strand_id
1 'polypeptide(L)'
;MTRAFSFSPFLSFNPYNNRLVVKMSATATTNVGITAGSLVVKPPAHPTYDLKGVIQLALSEDAGDRGDVTCKATIPIEMEVEAHFLAKEDGIVAGIALAEMAFNEVDPSLKVEWYRKDGDSVHKGLQFGKVHGRAHSIVVAERVVLNFMQRMSGIATLTKAMAEAANPAYILETRKTAPGLRLVDKWAVLIGGGQNHRMGLFDMVMIKDNHISIAGGIENALKSVDLHLQQNNLQMGVEVETRTLEEVNQVLHYASTAKTSLTRIMLDNMVVPLSDGDVDISMLKEAVGLINGRFETEASGNVTLETVNKIGQSGVTYISSGALTHSVKALDISLKIDTELALEVGKRTKRA
;
A
#
# COMPACT_ATOMS: atom_id res chain seq x y z
N MET A 1 -69.51 32.26 -14.78
CA MET A 1 -68.25 32.75 -14.21
C MET A 1 -67.11 31.95 -14.81
N THR A 2 -66.22 32.65 -15.52
CA THR A 2 -64.78 32.37 -15.73
C THR A 2 -64.34 31.05 -16.40
N ARG A 3 -63.87 31.19 -17.67
CA ARG A 3 -62.68 30.63 -18.39
C ARG A 3 -62.22 29.19 -18.04
N ALA A 4 -62.16 28.19 -18.94
CA ALA A 4 -61.49 28.02 -20.26
C ALA A 4 -59.95 27.80 -20.23
N PHE A 5 -59.51 26.86 -21.10
CA PHE A 5 -58.16 26.38 -21.51
C PHE A 5 -57.58 25.16 -20.73
N SER A 6 -57.58 23.90 -21.24
CA SER A 6 -56.82 23.25 -22.36
C SER A 6 -55.32 23.09 -22.05
N PHE A 7 -54.67 21.91 -22.13
CA PHE A 7 -54.33 21.15 -23.35
C PHE A 7 -53.84 19.71 -23.02
N SER A 8 -53.80 18.89 -24.07
CA SER A 8 -53.55 17.43 -24.14
C SER A 8 -52.04 17.05 -24.20
N PRO A 9 -51.62 15.79 -24.49
CA PRO A 9 -50.58 15.04 -23.79
C PRO A 9 -49.17 15.20 -24.41
N PHE A 10 -48.13 15.00 -23.60
CA PHE A 10 -46.79 14.66 -24.12
C PHE A 10 -46.13 13.59 -23.23
N LEU A 11 -45.97 12.41 -23.82
CA LEU A 11 -44.99 11.42 -23.42
C LEU A 11 -43.59 12.04 -23.61
N SER A 12 -42.82 12.10 -22.52
CA SER A 12 -41.38 12.31 -22.55
C SER A 12 -40.73 11.19 -21.76
N PHE A 13 -40.11 10.27 -22.49
CA PHE A 13 -39.16 9.29 -21.96
C PHE A 13 -37.89 10.04 -21.54
N ASN A 14 -37.47 9.89 -20.28
CA ASN A 14 -36.11 10.21 -19.86
C ASN A 14 -35.57 9.01 -19.05
N PRO A 15 -34.69 8.17 -19.64
CA PRO A 15 -33.97 7.16 -18.88
C PRO A 15 -32.81 7.86 -18.14
N TYR A 16 -32.35 7.30 -17.02
CA TYR A 16 -31.29 7.83 -16.13
C TYR A 16 -31.74 8.79 -15.02
N ASN A 17 -32.36 8.25 -13.97
CA ASN A 17 -31.82 8.41 -12.60
C ASN A 17 -32.66 7.61 -11.60
N ASN A 18 -32.23 6.38 -11.33
CA ASN A 18 -32.59 5.69 -10.09
C ASN A 18 -31.28 5.23 -9.45
N ARG A 19 -30.60 6.15 -8.76
CA ARG A 19 -29.65 5.80 -7.72
C ARG A 19 -30.08 6.50 -6.44
N LEU A 20 -30.56 5.69 -5.50
CA LEU A 20 -30.62 6.03 -4.09
C LEU A 20 -29.24 6.53 -3.67
N VAL A 21 -29.13 7.82 -3.39
CA VAL A 21 -27.98 8.38 -2.69
C VAL A 21 -28.12 7.96 -1.23
N VAL A 22 -27.48 6.85 -0.87
CA VAL A 22 -27.31 6.46 0.53
C VAL A 22 -26.29 7.44 1.13
N LYS A 23 -26.78 8.43 1.87
CA LYS A 23 -25.96 9.21 2.79
C LYS A 23 -25.54 8.27 3.93
N MET A 24 -24.32 7.74 3.88
CA MET A 24 -23.73 7.08 5.04
C MET A 24 -23.24 8.17 6.00
N SER A 25 -23.96 8.35 7.12
CA SER A 25 -23.47 9.10 8.27
C SER A 25 -22.33 8.32 8.93
N ALA A 26 -21.22 8.99 9.18
CA ALA A 26 -20.12 8.44 9.98
C ALA A 26 -20.58 8.27 11.44
N THR A 27 -21.12 7.10 11.76
CA THR A 27 -21.23 6.63 13.15
C THR A 27 -19.94 5.94 13.52
N ALA A 28 -19.27 6.45 14.55
CA ALA A 28 -18.08 5.87 15.14
C ALA A 28 -18.29 4.37 15.41
N THR A 29 -17.57 3.54 14.67
CA THR A 29 -17.48 2.11 14.94
C THR A 29 -16.56 1.90 16.13
N THR A 30 -17.14 1.46 17.24
CA THR A 30 -16.40 1.01 18.41
C THR A 30 -15.56 -0.21 18.04
N ASN A 31 -14.24 -0.09 18.23
CA ASN A 31 -13.24 -1.12 18.03
C ASN A 31 -13.66 -2.44 18.68
N VAL A 32 -13.72 -3.49 17.86
CA VAL A 32 -13.81 -4.87 18.32
C VAL A 32 -12.40 -5.47 18.23
N GLY A 33 -11.80 -5.72 19.39
CA GLY A 33 -11.03 -6.95 19.62
C GLY A 33 -9.63 -7.13 19.03
N ILE A 34 -8.94 -6.09 18.56
CA ILE A 34 -7.47 -6.13 18.46
C ILE A 34 -6.96 -5.06 19.42
N THR A 35 -6.34 -5.46 20.53
CA THR A 35 -5.67 -4.49 21.40
C THR A 35 -4.62 -3.78 20.56
N ALA A 36 -4.79 -2.48 20.32
CA ALA A 36 -3.88 -1.63 19.54
C ALA A 36 -2.42 -1.59 20.05
N GLY A 37 -2.10 -2.35 21.10
CA GLY A 37 -0.77 -2.61 21.64
C GLY A 37 -0.03 -3.83 21.09
N SER A 38 -0.59 -4.64 20.16
CA SER A 38 0.10 -5.83 19.60
C SER A 38 0.77 -5.61 18.23
N LEU A 39 0.48 -4.51 17.52
CA LEU A 39 1.06 -4.23 16.20
C LEU A 39 2.42 -3.54 16.33
N VAL A 40 3.49 -4.19 15.86
CA VAL A 40 4.84 -3.62 15.83
C VAL A 40 4.90 -2.40 14.90
N VAL A 41 4.24 -2.49 13.75
CA VAL A 41 4.08 -1.40 12.77
C VAL A 41 2.60 -1.22 12.48
N LYS A 42 2.04 -0.05 12.77
CA LYS A 42 0.62 0.24 12.52
C LYS A 42 0.37 0.46 11.03
N PRO A 43 -0.81 0.06 10.51
CA PRO A 43 -1.19 0.43 9.15
C PRO A 43 -1.27 1.96 9.05
N PRO A 44 -0.93 2.54 7.88
CA PRO A 44 -1.06 3.97 7.68
C PRO A 44 -2.53 4.40 7.75
N ALA A 45 -2.78 5.67 8.07
CA ALA A 45 -4.14 6.20 8.11
C ALA A 45 -4.69 6.41 6.70
N HIS A 46 -5.99 6.17 6.51
CA HIS A 46 -6.70 6.52 5.29
C HIS A 46 -8.17 6.83 5.61
N PRO A 47 -8.74 7.93 5.09
CA PRO A 47 -10.05 8.43 5.51
C PRO A 47 -11.21 7.48 5.18
N THR A 48 -11.07 6.68 4.13
CA THR A 48 -12.17 5.81 3.62
C THR A 48 -11.76 4.35 3.42
N TYR A 49 -10.59 3.92 3.90
CA TYR A 49 -10.12 2.55 3.64
C TYR A 49 -10.58 1.63 4.77
N ASP A 50 -11.16 0.50 4.40
CA ASP A 50 -11.60 -0.52 5.34
C ASP A 50 -10.87 -1.85 5.07
N LEU A 51 -9.92 -2.19 5.94
CA LEU A 51 -9.19 -3.46 5.86
C LEU A 51 -10.13 -4.66 5.97
N LYS A 52 -11.16 -4.56 6.81
CA LYS A 52 -12.14 -5.64 6.97
C LYS A 52 -12.93 -5.84 5.68
N GLY A 53 -13.41 -4.78 5.07
CA GLY A 53 -14.08 -4.83 3.77
C GLY A 53 -13.22 -5.44 2.66
N VAL A 54 -11.91 -5.17 2.64
CA VAL A 54 -10.98 -5.78 1.68
C VAL A 54 -10.81 -7.28 1.92
N ILE A 55 -10.68 -7.70 3.18
CA ILE A 55 -10.65 -9.12 3.55
C ILE A 55 -11.94 -9.82 3.13
N GLN A 56 -13.10 -9.23 3.45
CA GLN A 56 -14.40 -9.78 3.08
C GLN A 56 -14.57 -9.89 1.56
N LEU A 57 -14.10 -8.90 0.82
CA LEU A 57 -14.11 -8.94 -0.65
C LEU A 57 -13.27 -10.10 -1.17
N ALA A 58 -12.04 -10.27 -0.66
CA ALA A 58 -11.14 -11.35 -1.06
C ALA A 58 -11.71 -12.75 -0.70
N LEU A 59 -12.28 -12.90 0.50
CA LEU A 59 -12.96 -14.13 0.90
C LEU A 59 -14.18 -14.43 0.02
N SER A 60 -14.96 -13.41 -0.32
CA SER A 60 -16.14 -13.56 -1.19
C SER A 60 -15.76 -13.92 -2.63
N GLU A 61 -14.65 -13.35 -3.13
CA GLU A 61 -14.08 -13.68 -4.44
C GLU A 61 -13.72 -15.17 -4.53
N ASP A 62 -13.05 -15.70 -3.51
CA ASP A 62 -12.53 -17.08 -3.53
C ASP A 62 -13.62 -18.13 -3.19
N ALA A 63 -14.55 -17.79 -2.29
CA ALA A 63 -15.61 -18.71 -1.86
C ALA A 63 -16.85 -18.72 -2.76
N GLY A 64 -17.18 -17.58 -3.40
CA GLY A 64 -18.43 -17.41 -4.12
C GLY A 64 -19.68 -17.75 -3.28
N ASP A 65 -20.76 -18.17 -3.94
CA ASP A 65 -22.02 -18.59 -3.31
C ASP A 65 -21.97 -20.01 -2.72
N ARG A 66 -21.08 -20.86 -3.25
CA ARG A 66 -21.00 -22.29 -2.90
C ARG A 66 -19.99 -22.61 -1.81
N GLY A 67 -19.05 -21.72 -1.51
CA GLY A 67 -17.91 -21.99 -0.64
C GLY A 67 -16.97 -23.06 -1.21
N ASP A 68 -16.08 -23.59 -0.38
CA ASP A 68 -15.14 -24.63 -0.79
C ASP A 68 -15.84 -25.99 -0.98
N VAL A 69 -16.15 -26.30 -2.24
CA VAL A 69 -16.79 -27.56 -2.64
C VAL A 69 -15.87 -28.76 -2.38
N THR A 70 -14.56 -28.59 -2.52
CA THR A 70 -13.58 -29.68 -2.34
C THR A 70 -13.51 -30.07 -0.87
N CYS A 71 -13.38 -29.09 0.03
CA CYS A 71 -13.35 -29.32 1.46
C CYS A 71 -14.68 -29.92 1.96
N LYS A 72 -15.81 -29.42 1.48
CA LYS A 72 -17.15 -30.00 1.77
C LYS A 72 -17.28 -31.47 1.35
N ALA A 73 -16.67 -31.87 0.24
CA ALA A 73 -16.74 -33.23 -0.26
C ALA A 73 -15.76 -34.19 0.43
N THR A 74 -14.62 -33.70 0.92
CA THR A 74 -13.49 -34.54 1.33
C THR A 74 -13.20 -34.53 2.83
N ILE A 75 -13.57 -33.48 3.56
CA ILE A 75 -13.18 -33.27 4.96
C ILE A 75 -14.41 -33.30 5.88
N PRO A 76 -14.42 -34.12 6.95
CA PRO A 76 -15.50 -34.09 7.95
C PRO A 76 -15.63 -32.72 8.63
N ILE A 77 -16.87 -32.29 8.91
CA ILE A 77 -17.13 -30.96 9.49
C ILE A 77 -16.50 -30.75 10.88
N GLU A 78 -16.38 -31.82 11.68
CA GLU A 78 -15.81 -31.79 13.03
C GLU A 78 -14.28 -32.02 13.03
N MET A 79 -13.65 -32.10 11.87
CA MET A 79 -12.21 -32.35 11.76
C MET A 79 -11.44 -31.11 12.22
N GLU A 80 -10.63 -31.24 13.28
CA GLU A 80 -9.69 -30.22 13.73
C GLU A 80 -8.25 -30.56 13.33
N VAL A 81 -7.52 -29.58 12.84
CA VAL A 81 -6.12 -29.74 12.41
C VAL A 81 -5.24 -28.63 12.98
N GLU A 82 -3.94 -28.89 13.01
CA GLU A 82 -2.91 -27.85 13.16
C GLU A 82 -2.21 -27.67 11.82
N ALA A 83 -1.91 -26.42 11.45
CA ALA A 83 -1.16 -26.10 10.25
C ALA A 83 -0.07 -25.06 10.54
N HIS A 84 1.09 -25.20 9.89
CA HIS A 84 2.27 -24.39 10.12
C HIS A 84 2.59 -23.51 8.92
N PHE A 85 2.87 -22.23 9.18
CA PHE A 85 3.42 -21.31 8.21
C PHE A 85 4.90 -21.60 8.01
N LEU A 86 5.31 -21.82 6.76
CA LEU A 86 6.66 -22.18 6.36
C LEU A 86 7.16 -21.21 5.28
N ALA A 87 8.28 -20.54 5.54
CA ALA A 87 8.98 -19.74 4.53
C ALA A 87 9.64 -20.66 3.50
N LYS A 88 9.43 -20.39 2.21
CA LYS A 88 9.96 -21.20 1.09
C LYS A 88 11.16 -20.53 0.40
N GLU A 89 11.41 -19.27 0.72
CA GLU A 89 12.59 -18.48 0.36
C GLU A 89 12.94 -17.51 1.49
N ASP A 90 14.10 -16.86 1.38
CA ASP A 90 14.59 -15.89 2.36
C ASP A 90 13.95 -14.51 2.13
N GLY A 91 13.67 -13.77 3.22
CA GLY A 91 13.08 -12.44 3.11
C GLY A 91 12.63 -11.85 4.44
N ILE A 92 11.72 -10.89 4.36
CA ILE A 92 11.09 -10.21 5.49
C ILE A 92 9.61 -10.61 5.55
N VAL A 93 9.16 -11.10 6.70
CA VAL A 93 7.74 -11.40 6.90
C VAL A 93 6.96 -10.10 7.09
N ALA A 94 5.86 -9.98 6.33
CA ALA A 94 4.89 -8.91 6.48
C ALA A 94 3.46 -9.43 6.23
N GLY A 95 2.49 -8.85 6.94
CA GLY A 95 1.08 -9.19 6.83
C GLY A 95 0.59 -10.17 7.91
N ILE A 96 1.35 -10.41 8.98
CA ILE A 96 0.90 -11.22 10.14
C ILE A 96 -0.38 -10.63 10.72
N ALA A 97 -0.41 -9.33 10.96
CA ALA A 97 -1.59 -8.67 11.50
C ALA A 97 -2.81 -8.76 10.58
N LEU A 98 -2.59 -8.70 9.26
CA LEU A 98 -3.67 -8.85 8.28
C LEU A 98 -4.18 -10.29 8.20
N ALA A 99 -3.27 -11.27 8.36
CA ALA A 99 -3.61 -12.68 8.45
C ALA A 99 -4.46 -12.99 9.69
N GLU A 100 -4.12 -12.41 10.85
CA GLU A 100 -4.94 -12.54 12.07
C GLU A 100 -6.36 -11.99 11.86
N MET A 101 -6.49 -10.82 11.22
CA MET A 101 -7.80 -10.26 10.87
C MET A 101 -8.59 -11.19 9.94
N ALA A 102 -7.93 -11.78 8.93
CA ALA A 102 -8.57 -12.68 7.98
C ALA A 102 -9.00 -14.00 8.62
N PHE A 103 -8.16 -14.64 9.43
CA PHE A 103 -8.56 -15.84 10.18
C PHE A 103 -9.72 -15.57 11.13
N ASN A 104 -9.66 -14.46 11.87
CA ASN A 104 -10.74 -14.07 12.78
C ASN A 104 -12.05 -13.77 12.03
N GLU A 105 -11.99 -13.22 10.82
CA GLU A 105 -13.18 -12.97 10.01
C GLU A 105 -13.80 -14.28 9.50
N VAL A 106 -12.99 -15.29 9.17
CA VAL A 106 -13.47 -16.61 8.76
C VAL A 106 -14.05 -17.38 9.95
N ASP A 107 -13.30 -17.46 11.06
CA ASP A 107 -13.69 -18.22 12.24
C ASP A 107 -12.94 -17.72 13.49
N PRO A 108 -13.60 -16.96 14.39
CA PRO A 108 -13.01 -16.46 15.63
C PRO A 108 -12.54 -17.54 16.60
N SER A 109 -12.92 -18.81 16.40
CA SER A 109 -12.47 -19.92 17.25
C SER A 109 -11.09 -20.46 16.87
N LEU A 110 -10.56 -20.07 15.70
CA LEU A 110 -9.20 -20.44 15.27
C LEU A 110 -8.16 -19.86 16.24
N LYS A 111 -7.23 -20.72 16.66
CA LYS A 111 -6.11 -20.33 17.53
C LYS A 111 -4.87 -20.14 16.68
N VAL A 112 -4.46 -18.89 16.50
CA VAL A 112 -3.26 -18.53 15.74
C VAL A 112 -2.13 -18.17 16.71
N GLU A 113 -0.94 -18.70 16.47
CA GLU A 113 0.27 -18.44 17.26
C GLU A 113 1.42 -18.09 16.32
N TRP A 114 2.17 -17.03 16.61
CA TRP A 114 3.28 -16.56 15.80
C TRP A 114 4.61 -16.64 16.55
N TYR A 115 5.66 -17.09 15.86
CA TYR A 115 7.04 -17.14 16.37
C TYR A 115 7.91 -16.01 15.83
N ARG A 116 7.34 -15.20 14.93
CA ARG A 116 7.92 -14.00 14.34
C ARG A 116 6.88 -12.89 14.35
N LYS A 117 7.34 -11.66 14.16
CA LYS A 117 6.47 -10.48 13.99
C LYS A 117 6.74 -9.84 12.63
N ASP A 118 5.81 -8.99 12.20
CA ASP A 118 6.00 -8.19 10.99
C ASP A 118 7.33 -7.41 11.07
N GLY A 119 8.15 -7.54 10.03
CA GLY A 119 9.48 -6.92 9.92
C GLY A 119 10.64 -7.84 10.29
N ASP A 120 10.37 -9.02 10.86
CA ASP A 120 11.43 -10.00 11.13
C ASP A 120 11.92 -10.68 9.84
N SER A 121 13.22 -10.99 9.79
CA SER A 121 13.81 -11.81 8.74
C SER A 121 13.47 -13.29 8.90
N VAL A 122 13.23 -13.95 7.77
CA VAL A 122 13.02 -15.39 7.66
C VAL A 122 13.95 -16.00 6.62
N HIS A 123 14.25 -17.29 6.78
CA HIS A 123 15.01 -18.06 5.82
C HIS A 123 14.21 -19.29 5.36
N LYS A 124 14.54 -19.81 4.19
CA LYS A 124 13.91 -20.99 3.61
C LYS A 124 13.91 -22.16 4.60
N GLY A 125 12.73 -22.72 4.84
CA GLY A 125 12.52 -23.84 5.77
C GLY A 125 12.13 -23.40 7.18
N LEU A 126 12.15 -22.11 7.50
CA LEU A 126 11.73 -21.61 8.80
C LEU A 126 10.22 -21.71 8.98
N GLN A 127 9.78 -22.36 10.05
CA GLN A 127 8.42 -22.24 10.56
C GLN A 127 8.30 -20.98 11.42
N PHE A 128 7.35 -20.11 11.11
CA PHE A 128 7.23 -18.80 11.76
C PHE A 128 5.87 -18.52 12.40
N GLY A 129 4.95 -19.48 12.31
CA GLY A 129 3.67 -19.45 13.01
C GLY A 129 2.87 -20.72 12.76
N LYS A 130 1.75 -20.83 13.44
CA LYS A 130 0.80 -21.93 13.31
C LYS A 130 -0.63 -21.49 13.56
N VAL A 131 -1.57 -22.27 13.04
CA VAL A 131 -3.01 -22.12 13.27
C VAL A 131 -3.61 -23.48 13.61
N HIS A 132 -4.49 -23.50 14.61
CA HIS A 132 -5.20 -24.70 15.04
C HIS A 132 -6.70 -24.44 15.11
N GLY A 133 -7.49 -25.42 14.68
CA GLY A 133 -8.95 -25.41 14.76
C GLY A 133 -9.59 -26.21 13.62
N ARG A 134 -10.82 -25.83 13.26
CA ARG A 134 -11.58 -26.54 12.22
C ARG A 134 -10.86 -26.52 10.87
N ALA A 135 -10.66 -27.69 10.28
CA ALA A 135 -10.00 -27.86 8.99
C ALA A 135 -10.73 -27.07 7.88
N HIS A 136 -12.06 -27.04 7.89
CA HIS A 136 -12.85 -26.24 6.95
C HIS A 136 -12.50 -24.76 7.01
N SER A 137 -12.44 -24.20 8.22
CA SER A 137 -12.12 -22.78 8.43
C SER A 137 -10.69 -22.45 8.00
N ILE A 138 -9.73 -23.32 8.33
CA ILE A 138 -8.31 -23.12 7.95
C ILE A 138 -8.14 -23.16 6.43
N VAL A 139 -8.72 -24.15 5.74
CA VAL A 139 -8.58 -24.31 4.29
C VAL A 139 -9.25 -23.17 3.51
N VAL A 140 -10.44 -22.72 3.95
CA VAL A 140 -11.12 -21.57 3.34
C VAL A 140 -10.31 -20.28 3.49
N ALA A 141 -9.64 -20.08 4.63
CA ALA A 141 -8.82 -18.89 4.85
C ALA A 141 -7.46 -18.96 4.13
N GLU A 142 -6.94 -20.17 3.88
CA GLU A 142 -5.55 -20.41 3.48
C GLU A 142 -5.11 -19.53 2.32
N ARG A 143 -5.82 -19.60 1.17
CA ARG A 143 -5.36 -18.94 -0.05
C ARG A 143 -5.40 -17.42 0.09
N VAL A 144 -6.44 -16.88 0.70
CA VAL A 144 -6.59 -15.44 0.94
C VAL A 144 -5.50 -14.92 1.87
N VAL A 145 -5.25 -15.63 3.00
CA VAL A 145 -4.19 -15.28 3.95
C VAL A 145 -2.82 -15.33 3.28
N LEU A 146 -2.51 -16.43 2.57
CA LEU A 146 -1.23 -16.57 1.88
C LEU A 146 -1.04 -15.50 0.82
N ASN A 147 -2.04 -15.20 -0.02
CA ASN A 147 -1.91 -14.18 -1.06
C ASN A 147 -1.57 -12.79 -0.48
N PHE A 148 -2.20 -12.40 0.63
CA PHE A 148 -1.87 -11.16 1.32
C PHE A 148 -0.45 -11.19 1.89
N MET A 149 -0.11 -12.22 2.68
CA MET A 149 1.19 -12.32 3.33
C MET A 149 2.33 -12.40 2.32
N GLN A 150 2.20 -13.22 1.28
CA GLN A 150 3.21 -13.39 0.24
C GLN A 150 3.47 -12.06 -0.50
N ARG A 151 2.40 -11.33 -0.87
CA ARG A 151 2.54 -10.01 -1.50
C ARG A 151 3.21 -9.01 -0.58
N MET A 152 2.70 -8.85 0.64
CA MET A 152 3.25 -7.90 1.62
C MET A 152 4.71 -8.23 1.94
N SER A 153 5.02 -9.51 2.16
CA SER A 153 6.39 -9.96 2.45
C SER A 153 7.34 -9.72 1.27
N GLY A 154 6.87 -9.87 0.03
CA GLY A 154 7.64 -9.51 -1.17
C GLY A 154 7.98 -8.01 -1.22
N ILE A 155 7.01 -7.15 -0.94
CA ILE A 155 7.19 -5.69 -0.86
C ILE A 155 8.17 -5.33 0.28
N ALA A 156 7.97 -5.88 1.47
CA ALA A 156 8.80 -5.60 2.64
C ALA A 156 10.25 -6.04 2.41
N THR A 157 10.45 -7.20 1.77
CA THR A 157 11.77 -7.73 1.43
C THR A 157 12.53 -6.80 0.48
N LEU A 158 11.91 -6.39 -0.63
CA LEU A 158 12.53 -5.46 -1.57
C LEU A 158 12.77 -4.09 -0.93
N THR A 159 11.81 -3.61 -0.14
CA THR A 159 11.93 -2.32 0.56
C THR A 159 13.12 -2.33 1.51
N LYS A 160 13.31 -3.40 2.29
CA LYS A 160 14.43 -3.55 3.22
C LYS A 160 15.77 -3.47 2.50
N ALA A 161 15.92 -4.22 1.41
CA ALA A 161 17.13 -4.19 0.59
C ALA A 161 17.40 -2.80 0.00
N MET A 162 16.36 -2.15 -0.55
CA MET A 162 16.50 -0.80 -1.11
C MET A 162 16.81 0.25 -0.04
N ALA A 163 16.17 0.20 1.13
CA ALA A 163 16.40 1.14 2.23
C ALA A 163 17.82 1.06 2.78
N GLU A 164 18.35 -0.16 2.95
CA GLU A 164 19.73 -0.35 3.38
C GLU A 164 20.73 0.17 2.35
N ALA A 165 20.49 -0.09 1.06
CA ALA A 165 21.34 0.38 -0.02
C ALA A 165 21.28 1.91 -0.21
N ALA A 166 20.11 2.53 0.00
CA ALA A 166 19.87 3.97 -0.20
C ALA A 166 20.50 4.87 0.87
N ASN A 167 20.84 4.32 2.04
CA ASN A 167 21.32 5.09 3.17
C ASN A 167 22.49 6.03 2.77
N PRO A 168 22.44 7.33 3.12
CA PRO A 168 21.59 7.94 4.14
C PRO A 168 20.19 8.39 3.68
N ALA A 169 19.84 8.28 2.40
CA ALA A 169 18.52 8.67 1.91
C ALA A 169 17.43 7.69 2.37
N TYR A 170 16.22 8.19 2.59
CA TYR A 170 15.06 7.36 2.91
C TYR A 170 14.37 6.87 1.64
N ILE A 171 13.96 5.60 1.64
CA ILE A 171 13.16 5.01 0.56
C ILE A 171 11.69 5.26 0.75
N LEU A 172 11.07 5.78 -0.31
CA LEU A 172 9.63 5.98 -0.45
C LEU A 172 9.06 5.07 -1.53
N GLU A 173 7.81 4.70 -1.35
CA GLU A 173 7.01 4.11 -2.41
C GLU A 173 6.23 5.20 -3.17
N THR A 174 5.23 4.81 -3.96
CA THR A 174 4.43 5.77 -4.73
C THR A 174 2.93 5.43 -4.67
N ARG A 175 2.11 6.13 -5.46
CA ARG A 175 0.71 5.76 -5.69
C ARG A 175 0.54 4.68 -6.76
N LYS A 176 1.62 4.20 -7.38
CA LYS A 176 1.66 3.07 -8.33
C LYS A 176 1.54 1.75 -7.56
N THR A 177 0.41 1.55 -6.91
CA THR A 177 0.08 0.37 -6.10
C THR A 177 -0.93 -0.50 -6.83
N ALA A 178 -1.15 -1.73 -6.37
CA ALA A 178 -2.27 -2.51 -6.84
C ALA A 178 -3.60 -1.76 -6.55
N PRO A 179 -4.54 -1.70 -7.51
CA PRO A 179 -5.86 -1.10 -7.27
C PRO A 179 -6.56 -1.77 -6.08
N GLY A 180 -7.20 -0.97 -5.21
CA GLY A 180 -7.86 -1.48 -4.01
C GLY A 180 -6.93 -1.88 -2.86
N LEU A 181 -5.64 -2.14 -3.11
CA LEU A 181 -4.68 -2.65 -2.12
C LEU A 181 -3.66 -1.60 -1.66
N ARG A 182 -3.88 -0.31 -1.95
CA ARG A 182 -2.91 0.76 -1.63
C ARG A 182 -2.49 0.79 -0.16
N LEU A 183 -3.43 0.65 0.78
CA LEU A 183 -3.11 0.67 2.20
C LEU A 183 -2.21 -0.52 2.58
N VAL A 184 -2.55 -1.70 2.06
CA VAL A 184 -1.83 -2.96 2.29
C VAL A 184 -0.40 -2.87 1.73
N ASP A 185 -0.27 -2.39 0.49
CA ASP A 185 1.03 -2.19 -0.16
C ASP A 185 1.90 -1.17 0.60
N LYS A 186 1.33 -0.04 1.00
CA LYS A 186 2.05 1.01 1.75
C LYS A 186 2.40 0.56 3.18
N TRP A 187 1.56 -0.26 3.81
CA TRP A 187 1.87 -0.84 5.11
C TRP A 187 3.06 -1.80 5.03
N ALA A 188 3.13 -2.62 3.98
CA ALA A 188 4.26 -3.51 3.74
C ALA A 188 5.58 -2.74 3.55
N VAL A 189 5.55 -1.58 2.89
CA VAL A 189 6.72 -0.68 2.77
C VAL A 189 7.19 -0.19 4.14
N LEU A 190 6.28 0.24 5.02
CA LEU A 190 6.65 0.61 6.40
C LEU A 190 7.27 -0.55 7.17
N ILE A 191 6.70 -1.75 7.04
CA ILE A 191 7.22 -2.97 7.67
C ILE A 191 8.65 -3.29 7.17
N GLY A 192 8.91 -3.07 5.89
CA GLY A 192 10.25 -3.22 5.29
C GLY A 192 11.26 -2.13 5.66
N GLY A 193 10.88 -1.11 6.45
CA GLY A 193 11.76 -0.01 6.85
C GLY A 193 11.84 1.15 5.86
N GLY A 194 10.98 1.17 4.84
CA GLY A 194 10.74 2.36 4.03
C GLY A 194 9.82 3.36 4.74
N GLN A 195 9.56 4.49 4.10
CA GLN A 195 8.58 5.48 4.55
C GLN A 195 7.47 5.65 3.51
N ASN A 196 6.32 6.16 3.96
CA ASN A 196 5.23 6.43 3.03
C ASN A 196 5.35 7.83 2.42
N HIS A 197 5.35 7.91 1.08
CA HIS A 197 4.92 9.10 0.35
C HIS A 197 3.41 9.32 0.57
N ARG A 198 2.84 10.36 -0.02
CA ARG A 198 1.43 10.69 0.14
C ARG A 198 0.50 9.50 -0.13
N MET A 199 -0.50 9.33 0.73
CA MET A 199 -1.45 8.23 0.66
C MET A 199 -2.36 8.34 -0.57
N GLY A 200 -2.82 9.55 -0.87
CA GLY A 200 -3.74 9.83 -1.96
C GLY A 200 -3.62 11.26 -2.45
N LEU A 201 -4.51 11.64 -3.39
CA LEU A 201 -4.56 13.03 -3.89
C LEU A 201 -4.95 14.04 -2.82
N PHE A 202 -5.62 13.59 -1.76
CA PHE A 202 -6.12 14.41 -0.65
C PHE A 202 -5.08 14.72 0.43
N ASP A 203 -3.95 14.00 0.42
CA ASP A 203 -3.03 13.91 1.57
C ASP A 203 -1.91 14.95 1.51
N MET A 204 -1.42 15.23 0.30
CA MET A 204 -0.34 16.17 0.04
C MET A 204 -0.47 16.76 -1.37
N VAL A 205 -0.18 18.05 -1.52
CA VAL A 205 -0.09 18.69 -2.84
C VAL A 205 1.18 18.21 -3.52
N MET A 206 1.05 17.79 -4.78
CA MET A 206 2.18 17.43 -5.63
C MET A 206 1.96 18.02 -7.02
N ILE A 207 2.71 19.07 -7.31
CA ILE A 207 2.69 19.78 -8.58
C ILE A 207 3.57 18.99 -9.57
N LYS A 208 2.94 18.46 -10.62
CA LYS A 208 3.63 17.70 -11.70
C LYS A 208 3.76 18.52 -12.97
N ASP A 209 4.55 18.02 -13.91
CA ASP A 209 4.74 18.53 -15.28
C ASP A 209 3.46 19.06 -15.97
N ASN A 210 2.37 18.30 -15.90
CA ASN A 210 1.09 18.65 -16.51
C ASN A 210 0.45 19.85 -15.81
N HIS A 211 0.55 19.92 -14.48
CA HIS A 211 0.03 21.04 -13.71
C HIS A 211 0.82 22.32 -14.01
N ILE A 212 2.16 22.22 -14.08
CA ILE A 212 3.06 23.33 -14.44
C ILE A 212 2.70 23.87 -15.82
N SER A 213 2.54 22.97 -16.79
CA SER A 213 2.21 23.33 -18.18
C SER A 213 0.86 24.05 -18.26
N ILE A 214 -0.18 23.51 -17.61
CA ILE A 214 -1.53 24.06 -17.62
C ILE A 214 -1.61 25.39 -16.85
N ALA A 215 -0.85 25.54 -15.76
CA ALA A 215 -0.78 26.76 -14.97
C ALA A 215 0.02 27.89 -15.65
N GLY A 216 0.67 27.60 -16.80
CA GLY A 216 1.50 28.57 -17.51
C GLY A 216 2.83 28.85 -16.80
N GLY A 217 3.43 27.84 -16.15
CA GLY A 217 4.76 27.92 -15.55
C GLY A 217 4.79 27.53 -14.06
N ILE A 218 5.99 27.23 -13.57
CA ILE A 218 6.21 26.67 -12.23
C ILE A 218 5.87 27.67 -11.12
N GLU A 219 6.22 28.95 -11.31
CA GLU A 219 5.89 30.02 -10.36
C GLU A 219 4.38 30.24 -10.26
N ASN A 220 3.67 30.20 -11.38
CA ASN A 220 2.21 30.33 -11.41
C ASN A 220 1.53 29.14 -10.71
N ALA A 221 2.05 27.93 -10.88
CA ALA A 221 1.57 26.74 -10.18
C ALA A 221 1.76 26.86 -8.66
N LEU A 222 2.97 27.22 -8.22
CA LEU A 222 3.29 27.40 -6.79
C LEU A 222 2.43 28.50 -6.16
N LYS A 223 2.31 29.66 -6.82
CA LYS A 223 1.44 30.76 -6.39
C LYS A 223 -0.01 30.34 -6.26
N SER A 224 -0.53 29.56 -7.21
CA SER A 224 -1.90 29.08 -7.18
C SER A 224 -2.13 28.13 -6.01
N VAL A 225 -1.17 27.26 -5.70
CA VAL A 225 -1.21 26.37 -4.54
C VAL A 225 -1.19 27.17 -3.23
N ASP A 226 -0.27 28.11 -3.09
CA ASP A 226 -0.15 28.94 -1.87
C ASP A 226 -1.44 29.71 -1.58
N LEU A 227 -2.03 30.33 -2.62
CA LEU A 227 -3.32 31.01 -2.50
C LEU A 227 -4.45 30.05 -2.12
N HIS A 228 -4.50 28.87 -2.74
CA HIS A 228 -5.54 27.88 -2.45
C HIS A 228 -5.47 27.37 -1.01
N LEU A 229 -4.28 27.01 -0.53
CA LEU A 229 -4.08 26.53 0.84
C LEU A 229 -4.42 27.62 1.86
N GLN A 230 -4.02 28.86 1.60
CA GLN A 230 -4.36 30.01 2.46
C GLN A 230 -5.87 30.26 2.50
N GLN A 231 -6.54 30.32 1.35
CA GLN A 231 -7.98 30.61 1.26
C GLN A 231 -8.84 29.54 1.95
N ASN A 232 -8.39 28.29 1.91
CA ASN A 232 -9.12 27.16 2.51
C ASN A 232 -8.62 26.78 3.91
N ASN A 233 -7.65 27.53 4.45
CA ASN A 233 -7.03 27.27 5.75
C ASN A 233 -6.52 25.81 5.88
N LEU A 234 -5.88 25.30 4.82
CA LEU A 234 -5.34 23.95 4.75
C LEU A 234 -3.86 23.95 5.12
N GLN A 235 -3.44 22.96 5.91
CA GLN A 235 -2.04 22.72 6.27
C GLN A 235 -1.64 21.32 5.81
N MET A 236 -0.82 21.25 4.77
CA MET A 236 -0.29 20.01 4.21
C MET A 236 1.02 20.26 3.48
N GLY A 237 1.81 19.21 3.29
CA GLY A 237 3.04 19.30 2.50
C GLY A 237 2.75 19.71 1.05
N VAL A 238 3.71 20.41 0.46
CA VAL A 238 3.68 20.79 -0.95
C VAL A 238 4.98 20.34 -1.60
N GLU A 239 4.83 19.52 -2.62
CA GLU A 239 5.92 19.03 -3.45
C GLU A 239 5.79 19.57 -4.87
N VAL A 240 6.92 19.92 -5.48
CA VAL A 240 6.99 20.29 -6.90
C VAL A 240 7.99 19.41 -7.63
N GLU A 241 7.57 18.88 -8.77
CA GLU A 241 8.38 18.09 -9.68
C GLU A 241 9.20 19.02 -10.60
N THR A 242 10.50 18.77 -10.65
CA THR A 242 11.45 19.47 -11.52
C THR A 242 12.29 18.47 -12.29
N ARG A 243 12.62 18.79 -13.54
CA ARG A 243 13.32 17.93 -14.50
C ARG A 243 14.63 18.52 -14.98
N THR A 244 14.82 19.83 -14.81
CA THR A 244 16.05 20.52 -15.21
C THR A 244 16.54 21.48 -14.11
N LEU A 245 17.80 21.88 -14.18
CA LEU A 245 18.39 22.84 -13.24
C LEU A 245 17.75 24.23 -13.36
N GLU A 246 17.25 24.59 -14.55
CA GLU A 246 16.49 25.82 -14.75
C GLU A 246 15.16 25.79 -13.99
N GLU A 247 14.43 24.67 -14.04
CA GLU A 247 13.19 24.50 -13.27
C GLU A 247 13.50 24.58 -11.76
N VAL A 248 14.59 23.97 -11.28
CA VAL A 248 15.05 24.10 -9.88
C VAL A 248 15.31 25.57 -9.51
N ASN A 249 16.02 26.32 -10.37
CA ASN A 249 16.29 27.74 -10.13
C ASN A 249 15.02 28.60 -10.09
N GLN A 250 14.02 28.31 -10.92
CA GLN A 250 12.71 28.99 -10.87
C GLN A 250 12.00 28.75 -9.54
N VAL A 251 12.02 27.51 -9.02
CA VAL A 251 11.46 27.20 -7.71
C VAL A 251 12.16 27.99 -6.61
N LEU A 252 13.50 28.01 -6.62
CA LEU A 252 14.31 28.75 -5.63
C LEU A 252 14.10 30.27 -5.71
N HIS A 253 13.93 30.81 -6.92
CA HIS A 253 13.62 32.21 -7.15
C HIS A 253 12.26 32.57 -6.55
N TYR A 254 11.20 31.82 -6.88
CA TYR A 254 9.87 32.02 -6.30
C TYR A 254 9.91 31.95 -4.77
N ALA A 255 10.55 30.93 -4.20
CA ALA A 255 10.69 30.78 -2.75
C ALA A 255 11.50 31.90 -2.07
N SER A 256 12.34 32.63 -2.81
CA SER A 256 13.08 33.79 -2.28
C SER A 256 12.30 35.10 -2.32
N THR A 257 11.29 35.19 -3.19
CA THR A 257 10.52 36.43 -3.44
C THR A 257 9.11 36.38 -2.86
N ALA A 258 8.58 35.18 -2.58
CA ALA A 258 7.25 34.96 -2.05
C ALA A 258 7.26 34.06 -0.81
N LYS A 259 6.26 34.24 0.06
CA LYS A 259 5.97 33.28 1.12
C LYS A 259 5.32 32.05 0.49
N THR A 260 5.97 30.90 0.62
CA THR A 260 5.50 29.65 0.04
C THR A 260 5.30 28.55 1.09
N SER A 261 4.38 27.65 0.80
CA SER A 261 4.07 26.42 1.54
C SER A 261 4.90 25.24 1.05
N LEU A 262 5.80 25.45 0.07
CA LEU A 262 6.68 24.43 -0.48
C LEU A 262 7.52 23.75 0.62
N THR A 263 7.48 22.42 0.64
CA THR A 263 8.26 21.60 1.58
C THR A 263 9.31 20.75 0.88
N ARG A 264 9.03 20.30 -0.35
CA ARG A 264 9.86 19.33 -1.07
C ARG A 264 10.02 19.64 -2.56
N ILE A 265 11.21 19.41 -3.09
CA ILE A 265 11.50 19.47 -4.52
C ILE A 265 11.85 18.05 -5.01
N MET A 266 11.04 17.53 -5.92
CA MET A 266 11.33 16.28 -6.62
C MET A 266 12.22 16.55 -7.83
N LEU A 267 13.32 15.81 -7.91
CA LEU A 267 14.34 15.83 -8.96
C LEU A 267 14.09 14.61 -9.86
N ASP A 268 13.16 14.75 -10.81
CA ASP A 268 12.67 13.65 -11.62
C ASP A 268 13.58 13.39 -12.83
N ASN A 269 13.99 12.13 -13.01
CA ASN A 269 14.81 11.68 -14.13
C ASN A 269 16.15 12.42 -14.32
N MET A 270 16.73 12.95 -13.24
CA MET A 270 18.09 13.55 -13.23
C MET A 270 19.22 12.51 -13.06
N VAL A 271 18.87 11.22 -13.16
CA VAL A 271 19.78 10.07 -13.10
C VAL A 271 19.80 9.41 -14.48
N VAL A 272 20.97 9.34 -15.10
CA VAL A 272 21.12 8.84 -16.48
C VAL A 272 21.82 7.48 -16.48
N PRO A 273 21.20 6.41 -17.01
CA PRO A 273 21.87 5.12 -17.16
C PRO A 273 23.07 5.19 -18.11
N LEU A 274 24.16 4.53 -17.74
CA LEU A 274 25.38 4.39 -18.54
C LEU A 274 25.43 3.00 -19.19
N SER A 275 26.19 2.86 -20.28
CA SER A 275 26.28 1.62 -21.07
C SER A 275 26.93 0.45 -20.33
N ASP A 276 27.67 0.74 -19.25
CA ASP A 276 28.35 -0.25 -18.40
C ASP A 276 27.49 -0.72 -17.21
N GLY A 277 26.24 -0.24 -17.10
CA GLY A 277 25.33 -0.57 -16.02
C GLY A 277 25.41 0.36 -14.81
N ASP A 278 26.30 1.35 -14.82
CA ASP A 278 26.34 2.41 -13.80
C ASP A 278 25.35 3.55 -14.14
N VAL A 279 25.23 4.55 -13.28
CA VAL A 279 24.39 5.73 -13.48
C VAL A 279 25.17 7.03 -13.29
N ASP A 280 24.94 8.01 -14.15
CA ASP A 280 25.40 9.39 -13.93
C ASP A 280 24.38 10.14 -13.05
N ILE A 281 24.90 10.73 -11.98
CA ILE A 281 24.14 11.51 -10.99
C ILE A 281 24.65 12.96 -10.89
N SER A 282 25.42 13.43 -11.87
CA SER A 282 26.05 14.75 -11.83
C SER A 282 25.01 15.87 -11.75
N MET A 283 23.97 15.81 -12.59
CA MET A 283 22.86 16.76 -12.54
C MET A 283 22.10 16.70 -11.21
N LEU A 284 21.85 15.49 -10.69
CA LEU A 284 21.20 15.31 -9.39
C LEU A 284 22.00 15.97 -8.26
N LYS A 285 23.33 15.74 -8.22
CA LYS A 285 24.22 16.37 -7.23
C LYS A 285 24.26 17.89 -7.35
N GLU A 286 24.30 18.41 -8.58
CA GLU A 286 24.25 19.84 -8.83
C GLU A 286 22.94 20.45 -8.32
N ALA A 287 21.80 19.83 -8.62
CA ALA A 287 20.49 20.26 -8.12
C ALA A 287 20.41 20.25 -6.59
N VAL A 288 20.90 19.18 -5.93
CA VAL A 288 21.00 19.12 -4.47
C VAL A 288 21.87 20.25 -3.92
N GLY A 289 23.01 20.52 -4.56
CA GLY A 289 23.91 21.62 -4.22
C GLY A 289 23.25 23.00 -4.36
N LEU A 290 22.46 23.24 -5.40
CA LEU A 290 21.69 24.48 -5.58
C LEU A 290 20.62 24.66 -4.49
N ILE A 291 19.94 23.57 -4.11
CA ILE A 291 18.90 23.60 -3.07
C ILE A 291 19.51 23.82 -1.68
N ASN A 292 20.72 23.30 -1.45
CA ASN A 292 21.55 23.55 -0.26
C ASN A 292 20.78 23.39 1.07
N GLY A 293 19.96 22.34 1.17
CA GLY A 293 19.19 22.01 2.37
C GLY A 293 18.03 22.96 2.69
N ARG A 294 17.66 23.90 1.79
CA ARG A 294 16.51 24.80 1.98
C ARG A 294 15.16 24.08 1.95
N PHE A 295 15.09 22.98 1.21
CA PHE A 295 13.91 22.12 1.05
C PHE A 295 14.33 20.66 1.14
N GLU A 296 13.40 19.77 1.49
CA GLU A 296 13.59 18.35 1.27
C GLU A 296 13.78 18.08 -0.23
N THR A 297 14.64 17.13 -0.58
CA THR A 297 14.83 16.71 -1.98
C THR A 297 14.47 15.26 -2.16
N GLU A 298 13.78 14.94 -3.25
CA GLU A 298 13.40 13.58 -3.61
C GLU A 298 13.91 13.21 -4.99
N ALA A 299 14.73 12.17 -5.11
CA ALA A 299 15.07 11.59 -6.41
C ALA A 299 13.96 10.63 -6.88
N SER A 300 13.57 10.74 -8.15
CA SER A 300 12.57 9.86 -8.78
C SER A 300 13.02 9.48 -10.20
N GLY A 301 12.48 8.36 -10.70
CA GLY A 301 12.70 7.87 -12.05
C GLY A 301 13.71 6.73 -12.13
N ASN A 302 13.29 5.58 -12.69
CA ASN A 302 14.13 4.40 -12.98
C ASN A 302 15.05 3.92 -11.84
N VAL A 303 14.59 4.05 -10.58
CA VAL A 303 15.33 3.57 -9.40
C VAL A 303 15.26 2.05 -9.29
N THR A 304 16.41 1.38 -9.26
CA THR A 304 16.55 -0.07 -9.08
C THR A 304 17.47 -0.37 -7.89
N LEU A 305 17.55 -1.64 -7.46
CA LEU A 305 18.40 -2.02 -6.33
C LEU A 305 19.88 -1.78 -6.64
N GLU A 306 20.27 -1.88 -7.91
CA GLU A 306 21.64 -1.67 -8.39
C GLU A 306 22.01 -0.18 -8.39
N THR A 307 21.05 0.71 -8.70
CA THR A 307 21.31 2.15 -8.85
C THR A 307 21.08 2.96 -7.57
N VAL A 308 20.23 2.45 -6.67
CA VAL A 308 19.76 3.19 -5.49
C VAL A 308 20.88 3.64 -4.56
N ASN A 309 21.96 2.86 -4.42
CA ASN A 309 23.08 3.24 -3.55
C ASN A 309 23.75 4.53 -4.03
N LYS A 310 24.08 4.61 -5.32
CA LYS A 310 24.72 5.79 -5.90
C LYS A 310 23.80 7.02 -5.80
N ILE A 311 22.50 6.84 -6.05
CA ILE A 311 21.49 7.88 -5.88
C ILE A 311 21.43 8.35 -4.41
N GLY A 312 21.47 7.43 -3.44
CA GLY A 312 21.51 7.77 -2.01
C GLY A 312 22.74 8.58 -1.61
N GLN A 313 23.89 8.34 -2.25
CA GLN A 313 25.11 9.12 -2.04
C GLN A 313 25.11 10.50 -2.73
N SER A 314 24.05 10.89 -3.45
CA SER A 314 23.94 12.22 -4.06
C SER A 314 23.68 13.33 -3.04
N GLY A 315 23.22 12.98 -1.83
CA GLY A 315 22.80 13.92 -0.79
C GLY A 315 21.30 14.21 -0.77
N VAL A 316 20.50 13.51 -1.57
CA VAL A 316 19.04 13.62 -1.50
C VAL A 316 18.48 13.11 -0.17
N THR A 317 17.42 13.76 0.32
CA THR A 317 16.67 13.31 1.52
C THR A 317 15.90 12.02 1.27
N TYR A 318 15.21 11.93 0.14
CA TYR A 318 14.34 10.81 -0.22
C TYR A 318 14.67 10.26 -1.61
N ILE A 319 14.34 9.00 -1.84
CA ILE A 319 14.28 8.39 -3.15
C ILE A 319 12.95 7.65 -3.25
N SER A 320 12.14 7.94 -4.26
CA SER A 320 10.90 7.20 -4.49
C SER A 320 11.02 6.18 -5.62
N SER A 321 10.50 4.97 -5.38
CA SER A 321 10.45 3.92 -6.38
C SER A 321 9.06 3.30 -6.49
N GLY A 322 8.51 3.32 -7.70
CA GLY A 322 7.28 2.59 -8.01
C GLY A 322 7.47 1.07 -7.97
N ALA A 323 8.68 0.58 -8.23
CA ALA A 323 8.98 -0.85 -8.34
C ALA A 323 8.63 -1.60 -7.04
N LEU A 324 8.72 -0.92 -5.89
CA LEU A 324 8.31 -1.45 -4.59
C LEU A 324 6.90 -2.01 -4.56
N THR A 325 5.95 -1.42 -5.31
CA THR A 325 4.51 -1.74 -5.17
C THR A 325 3.84 -2.19 -6.47
N HIS A 326 4.31 -1.79 -7.65
CA HIS A 326 3.71 -2.25 -8.91
C HIS A 326 4.38 -3.50 -9.51
N SER A 327 5.65 -3.76 -9.20
CA SER A 327 6.44 -4.88 -9.76
C SER A 327 6.84 -5.89 -8.68
N VAL A 328 5.87 -6.29 -7.87
CA VAL A 328 6.13 -7.14 -6.70
C VAL A 328 6.40 -8.58 -7.11
N LYS A 329 7.57 -9.10 -6.76
CA LYS A 329 7.79 -10.54 -6.63
C LYS A 329 7.32 -10.96 -5.23
N ALA A 330 6.22 -11.73 -5.17
CA ALA A 330 5.69 -12.22 -3.90
C ALA A 330 6.69 -13.18 -3.22
N LEU A 331 6.80 -13.12 -1.89
CA LEU A 331 7.63 -14.03 -1.11
C LEU A 331 6.96 -15.41 -1.06
N ASP A 332 7.63 -16.48 -1.46
CA ASP A 332 7.03 -17.82 -1.39
C ASP A 332 6.86 -18.29 0.07
N ILE A 333 5.60 -18.58 0.45
CA ILE A 333 5.17 -19.00 1.80
C ILE A 333 4.12 -20.10 1.63
N SER A 334 4.20 -21.16 2.42
CA SER A 334 3.17 -22.20 2.46
C SER A 334 2.54 -22.34 3.84
N LEU A 335 1.27 -22.74 3.89
CA LEU A 335 0.61 -23.23 5.09
C LEU A 335 0.52 -24.76 4.98
N LYS A 336 1.17 -25.48 5.88
CA LYS A 336 1.23 -26.95 5.84
C LYS A 336 0.44 -27.56 6.98
N ILE A 337 -0.61 -28.30 6.65
CA ILE A 337 -1.39 -29.08 7.61
C ILE A 337 -0.56 -30.26 8.12
N ASP A 338 -0.51 -30.43 9.44
CA ASP A 338 0.02 -31.64 10.06
C ASP A 338 -0.97 -32.79 9.88
N THR A 339 -0.56 -33.79 9.11
CA THR A 339 -1.39 -34.94 8.78
C THR A 339 -1.35 -36.03 9.85
N GLU A 340 -0.41 -36.03 10.79
CA GLU A 340 -0.38 -37.05 11.86
C GLU A 340 -1.58 -36.90 12.79
N LEU A 341 -1.88 -35.67 13.21
CA LEU A 341 -3.08 -35.36 13.99
C LEU A 341 -4.37 -35.69 13.21
N ALA A 342 -4.39 -35.37 11.91
CA ALA A 342 -5.52 -35.69 11.04
C ALA A 342 -5.76 -37.22 10.93
N LEU A 343 -4.69 -38.01 10.84
CA LEU A 343 -4.74 -39.46 10.76
C LEU A 343 -5.23 -40.10 12.07
N GLU A 344 -4.85 -39.56 13.24
CA GLU A 344 -5.34 -40.06 14.53
C GLU A 344 -6.86 -39.88 14.68
N VAL A 345 -7.40 -38.72 14.28
CA VAL A 345 -8.85 -38.45 14.30
C VAL A 345 -9.58 -39.29 13.25
N GLY A 346 -9.01 -39.46 12.05
CA GLY A 346 -9.56 -40.34 11.01
C GLY A 346 -9.71 -41.79 11.48
N LYS A 347 -8.72 -42.31 12.22
CA LYS A 347 -8.76 -43.64 12.85
C LYS A 347 -9.87 -43.75 13.91
N ARG A 348 -10.06 -42.71 14.75
CA ARG A 348 -11.12 -42.69 15.78
C ARG A 348 -12.53 -42.64 15.19
N THR A 349 -12.71 -42.04 14.01
CA THR A 349 -14.01 -41.86 13.34
C THR A 349 -14.34 -42.94 12.30
N LYS A 350 -13.51 -43.98 12.17
CA LYS A 350 -13.64 -45.10 11.21
C LYS A 350 -13.69 -44.67 9.73
N ARG A 351 -12.96 -43.61 9.37
CA ARG A 351 -12.88 -43.11 7.98
C ARG A 351 -11.50 -43.28 7.34
N ALA A 352 -10.49 -43.74 8.09
CA ALA A 352 -9.12 -43.99 7.62
C ALA A 352 -8.85 -45.48 7.40
#